data_AF-A0A4S4N568-F1
#
_entry.id   AF-A0A4S4N568-F1
#
_cell.length_a   1.000
_cell.length_b   1.000
_cell.length_c   1.000
_cell.angle_alpha   90.00
_cell.angle_beta   90.00
_cell.angle_gamma   90.00
#
_symmetry.space_group_name_H-M   'P 1'
#
loop_
_entity.id
_entity.type
_entity.pdbx_description
1 polymer ?
#
loop_
_entity_poly.entity_id
_entity_poly.type
_entity_poly.pdbx_seq_one_letter_code
_entity_poly.pdbx_strand_id
1 'polypeptide(L)'
;MLFSELETLRACALVSREWLWGYLFHDITISYSRQCDRFIALVSRSAVVCSWVRRLQVSPWDLVADWVEIFLASSHLPNFTRLQTLDLADMSFDWHTVSFQMLAQLTLIKRLTFLRCGFTKSELLGIVCAFPALTDLTVVKFTDLSEDG
;
A
#
# COMPACT_ATOMS: atom_id res chain seq x y z
N MET A 1 -7.91 -11.18 3.72
CA MET A 1 -9.05 -11.96 3.17
C MET A 1 -9.02 -11.78 1.67
N LEU A 2 -9.06 -12.86 0.88
CA LEU A 2 -9.11 -12.75 -0.59
C LEU A 2 -10.47 -13.15 -1.17
N PHE A 3 -11.37 -13.75 -0.37
CA PHE A 3 -12.74 -14.03 -0.78
C PHE A 3 -13.66 -13.99 0.45
N SER A 4 -14.52 -12.98 0.51
CA SER A 4 -15.68 -12.87 1.40
C SER A 4 -16.73 -13.93 1.03
N GLU A 5 -17.66 -14.21 1.95
CA GLU A 5 -18.73 -15.21 1.78
C GLU A 5 -19.41 -15.08 0.41
N LEU A 6 -19.40 -16.16 -0.37
CA LEU A 6 -19.85 -16.23 -1.76
C LEU A 6 -21.25 -15.63 -1.98
N GLU A 7 -22.12 -15.76 -0.98
CA GLU A 7 -23.49 -15.21 -1.00
C GLU A 7 -23.51 -13.69 -1.01
N THR A 8 -22.57 -13.03 -0.31
CA THR A 8 -22.46 -11.57 -0.33
C THR A 8 -21.95 -11.07 -1.68
N LEU A 9 -21.01 -11.80 -2.29
CA LEU A 9 -20.52 -11.49 -3.64
C LEU A 9 -21.60 -11.66 -4.71
N ARG A 10 -22.44 -12.70 -4.60
CA ARG A 10 -23.61 -12.90 -5.46
C ARG A 10 -24.59 -11.75 -5.31
N ALA A 11 -24.91 -11.35 -4.07
CA ALA A 11 -25.79 -10.22 -3.81
C ALA A 11 -25.25 -8.91 -4.40
N CYS A 12 -23.96 -8.60 -4.22
CA CYS A 12 -23.35 -7.39 -4.80
C CYS A 12 -23.35 -7.42 -6.33
N ALA A 13 -23.09 -8.56 -6.95
CA ALA A 13 -23.09 -8.72 -8.41
C ALA A 13 -24.48 -8.52 -9.04
N LEU A 14 -25.56 -8.82 -8.29
CA LEU A 14 -26.94 -8.61 -8.72
C LEU A 14 -27.37 -7.14 -8.65
N VAL A 15 -26.74 -6.32 -7.81
CA VAL A 15 -27.08 -4.90 -7.64
C VAL A 15 -26.41 -4.06 -8.72
N SER A 16 -25.07 -4.06 -8.76
CA SER A 16 -24.33 -3.41 -9.84
C SER A 16 -22.87 -3.84 -9.85
N ARG A 17 -22.23 -3.67 -11.01
CA ARG A 17 -20.80 -3.93 -11.15
C ARG A 17 -19.98 -3.08 -10.17
N GLU A 18 -20.36 -1.82 -9.97
CA GLU A 18 -19.67 -0.88 -9.06
C GLU A 18 -19.75 -1.31 -7.60
N TRP A 19 -20.90 -1.83 -7.16
CA TRP A 19 -21.04 -2.37 -5.81
C TRP A 19 -20.15 -3.58 -5.59
N LEU A 20 -20.07 -4.46 -6.59
CA LEU A 20 -19.16 -5.60 -6.56
C LEU A 20 -17.69 -5.15 -6.49
N TRP A 21 -17.26 -4.16 -7.29
CA TRP A 21 -15.89 -3.62 -7.24
C TRP A 21 -15.57 -2.99 -5.89
N GLY A 22 -16.48 -2.16 -5.38
CA GLY A 22 -16.35 -1.54 -4.07
C GLY A 22 -16.32 -2.55 -2.93
N TYR A 23 -16.98 -3.70 -3.05
CA TYR A 23 -16.91 -4.73 -2.02
C TYR A 23 -15.64 -5.60 -2.12
N LEU A 24 -15.18 -5.90 -3.34
CA LEU A 24 -14.04 -6.78 -3.57
C LEU A 24 -12.68 -6.10 -3.33
N PHE A 25 -12.54 -4.84 -3.72
CA PHE A 25 -11.23 -4.20 -3.84
C PHE A 25 -11.01 -3.03 -2.88
N HIS A 26 -11.99 -2.70 -2.03
CA HIS A 26 -11.86 -1.59 -1.08
C HIS A 26 -10.74 -1.79 -0.06
N ASP A 27 -10.63 -3.00 0.49
CA ASP A 27 -9.61 -3.35 1.47
C ASP A 27 -8.76 -4.51 0.93
N ILE A 28 -7.53 -4.19 0.53
CA ILE A 28 -6.56 -5.18 0.03
C ILE A 28 -5.51 -5.44 1.11
N THR A 29 -5.34 -6.71 1.46
CA THR A 29 -4.26 -7.17 2.32
C THR A 29 -3.36 -8.12 1.55
N ILE A 30 -2.07 -7.81 1.52
CA ILE A 30 -1.04 -8.64 0.94
C ILE A 30 -0.13 -9.15 2.05
N SER A 31 -0.09 -10.46 2.25
CA SER A 31 0.61 -11.11 3.35
C SER A 31 1.77 -12.00 2.92
N TYR A 32 1.97 -12.18 1.60
CA TYR A 32 3.09 -12.95 1.07
C TYR A 32 3.42 -12.53 -0.36
N SER A 33 4.68 -12.72 -0.77
CA SER A 33 5.23 -12.35 -2.09
C SER A 33 4.34 -12.73 -3.29
N ARG A 34 3.82 -13.96 -3.33
CA ARG A 34 2.96 -14.42 -4.44
C ARG A 34 1.64 -13.65 -4.58
N GLN A 35 1.10 -13.09 -3.49
CA GLN A 35 -0.09 -12.22 -3.56
C GLN A 35 0.26 -10.88 -4.18
N CYS A 36 1.46 -10.36 -3.91
CA CYS A 36 1.99 -9.16 -4.52
C CYS A 36 2.09 -9.30 -6.05
N ASP A 37 2.68 -10.39 -6.56
CA ASP A 37 2.77 -10.63 -8.01
C ASP A 37 1.41 -10.70 -8.68
N ARG A 38 0.46 -11.38 -8.03
CA ARG A 38 -0.92 -11.49 -8.53
C ARG A 38 -1.63 -10.14 -8.53
N PHE A 39 -1.40 -9.34 -7.50
CA PHE A 39 -1.98 -8.01 -7.41
C PHE A 39 -1.42 -7.09 -8.48
N ILE A 40 -0.09 -7.08 -8.69
CA ILE A 40 0.54 -6.35 -9.80
C ILE A 40 -0.05 -6.79 -11.14
N ALA A 41 -0.04 -8.10 -11.42
CA ALA A 41 -0.59 -8.62 -12.67
C ALA A 41 -2.06 -8.24 -12.88
N LEU A 42 -2.85 -8.17 -11.80
CA LEU A 42 -4.23 -7.71 -11.84
C LEU A 42 -4.33 -6.21 -12.18
N VAL A 43 -3.61 -5.34 -11.48
CA VAL A 43 -3.66 -3.88 -11.72
C VAL A 43 -3.06 -3.49 -13.06
N SER A 44 -2.07 -4.24 -13.56
CA SER A 44 -1.53 -4.05 -14.92
C SER A 44 -2.52 -4.42 -16.01
N ARG A 45 -3.42 -5.39 -15.74
CA ARG A 45 -4.51 -5.76 -16.67
C ARG A 45 -5.73 -4.87 -16.54
N SER A 46 -5.94 -4.29 -15.37
CA SER A 46 -7.12 -3.48 -15.07
C SER A 46 -6.80 -2.40 -14.04
N ALA A 47 -6.33 -1.24 -14.52
CA ALA A 47 -6.01 -0.10 -13.68
C ALA A 47 -7.22 0.43 -12.88
N VAL A 48 -8.44 0.11 -13.32
CA VAL A 48 -9.67 0.46 -12.57
C VAL A 48 -9.68 -0.16 -11.17
N VAL A 49 -9.00 -1.29 -10.95
CA VAL A 49 -8.91 -1.91 -9.63
C VAL A 49 -8.32 -0.93 -8.61
N CYS A 50 -7.25 -0.21 -8.98
CA CYS A 50 -6.60 0.77 -8.10
C CYS A 50 -7.55 1.89 -7.65
N SER A 51 -8.49 2.31 -8.49
CA SER A 51 -9.43 3.39 -8.16
C SER A 51 -10.52 2.98 -7.18
N TRP A 52 -10.66 1.68 -6.90
CA TRP A 52 -11.56 1.15 -5.87
C TRP A 52 -10.86 0.88 -4.53
N VAL A 53 -9.53 0.80 -4.51
CA VAL A 53 -8.77 0.55 -3.29
C VAL A 53 -8.80 1.78 -2.38
N ARG A 54 -9.27 1.60 -1.15
CA ARG A 54 -9.25 2.61 -0.08
C ARG A 54 -8.25 2.30 1.01
N ARG A 55 -8.01 1.02 1.27
CA ARG A 55 -6.99 0.54 2.19
C ARG A 55 -6.10 -0.49 1.50
N LEU A 56 -4.80 -0.27 1.60
CA LEU A 56 -3.78 -1.22 1.16
C LEU A 56 -2.90 -1.56 2.36
N GLN A 57 -2.93 -2.82 2.79
CA GLN A 57 -2.03 -3.36 3.79
C GLN A 57 -1.06 -4.32 3.13
N VAL A 58 0.23 -4.12 3.36
CA VAL A 58 1.30 -4.95 2.85
C VAL A 58 2.14 -5.38 4.05
N SER A 59 1.98 -6.64 4.48
CA SER A 59 2.77 -7.29 5.54
C SER A 59 3.38 -8.65 5.14
N PRO A 60 4.12 -8.74 4.04
CA PRO A 60 4.77 -9.96 3.59
C PRO A 60 6.12 -10.13 4.27
N TRP A 61 6.14 -11.00 5.28
CA TRP A 61 7.32 -11.49 5.99
C TRP A 61 8.37 -12.18 5.10
N ASP A 62 7.97 -12.65 3.91
CA ASP A 62 8.83 -13.32 2.93
C ASP A 62 9.24 -12.42 1.77
N LEU A 63 8.91 -11.13 1.81
CA LEU A 63 9.12 -10.26 0.68
C LEU A 63 10.55 -9.73 0.63
N VAL A 64 11.21 -10.03 -0.47
CA VAL A 64 12.45 -9.36 -0.87
C VAL A 64 12.13 -7.88 -1.06
N ALA A 65 13.00 -7.03 -0.52
CA ALA A 65 13.05 -5.57 -0.66
C ALA A 65 12.45 -5.02 -1.97
N ASP A 66 12.76 -5.70 -3.06
CA ASP A 66 12.44 -5.37 -4.45
C ASP A 66 10.96 -5.08 -4.72
N TRP A 67 10.00 -5.69 -4.03
CA TRP A 67 8.59 -5.47 -4.42
C TRP A 67 8.10 -4.07 -4.08
N VAL A 68 8.45 -3.52 -2.92
CA VAL A 68 8.00 -2.16 -2.59
C VAL A 68 8.62 -1.20 -3.58
N GLU A 69 9.90 -1.37 -3.92
CA GLU A 69 10.53 -0.59 -4.96
C GLU A 69 9.84 -0.76 -6.32
N ILE A 70 9.52 -1.98 -6.74
CA ILE A 70 8.79 -2.27 -7.99
C ILE A 70 7.40 -1.63 -7.97
N PHE A 71 6.67 -1.72 -6.86
CA PHE A 71 5.34 -1.16 -6.71
C PHE A 71 5.38 0.37 -6.70
N LEU A 72 6.33 0.96 -5.98
CA LEU A 72 6.53 2.40 -5.90
C LEU A 72 7.04 2.98 -7.22
N ALA A 73 7.91 2.27 -7.92
CA ALA A 73 8.39 2.65 -9.25
C ALA A 73 7.36 2.35 -10.36
N SER A 74 6.30 1.59 -10.06
CA SER A 74 5.30 1.26 -11.07
C SER A 74 4.49 2.48 -11.48
N SER A 75 4.12 2.53 -12.76
CA SER A 75 3.19 3.53 -13.32
C SER A 75 1.75 3.42 -12.78
N HIS A 76 1.52 2.56 -11.78
CA HIS A 76 0.21 2.29 -11.23
C HIS A 76 -0.14 3.17 -10.01
N LEU A 77 0.85 3.78 -9.35
CA LEU A 77 0.63 4.66 -8.19
C LEU A 77 -0.42 5.76 -8.46
N PRO A 78 -0.39 6.50 -9.59
CA PRO A 78 -1.38 7.54 -9.87
C PRO A 78 -2.82 7.01 -9.99
N ASN A 79 -3.01 5.71 -10.22
CA ASN A 79 -4.34 5.12 -10.35
C ASN A 79 -5.04 4.90 -9.00
N PHE A 80 -4.33 5.03 -7.88
CA PHE A 80 -4.88 4.91 -6.52
C PHE A 80 -5.62 6.18 -6.09
N THR A 81 -6.64 6.57 -6.83
CA THR A 81 -7.36 7.84 -6.65
C THR A 81 -8.30 7.89 -5.43
N ARG A 82 -8.42 6.78 -4.69
CA ARG A 82 -9.25 6.69 -3.47
C ARG A 82 -8.51 6.12 -2.27
N LEU A 83 -7.21 5.85 -2.39
CA LEU A 83 -6.44 5.25 -1.32
C LEU A 83 -6.26 6.24 -0.17
N GLN A 84 -6.69 5.85 1.02
CA GLN A 84 -6.70 6.68 2.22
C GLN A 84 -5.88 6.08 3.36
N THR A 85 -5.73 4.75 3.38
CA THR A 85 -4.97 4.03 4.40
C THR A 85 -3.90 3.17 3.74
N LEU A 86 -2.65 3.35 4.15
CA LEU A 86 -1.52 2.55 3.73
C LEU A 86 -0.83 1.97 4.96
N ASP A 87 -0.83 0.65 5.07
CA ASP A 87 -0.17 -0.08 6.15
C ASP A 87 1.00 -0.87 5.56
N LEU A 88 2.23 -0.55 5.96
CA LEU A 88 3.46 -1.18 5.50
C LEU A 88 4.13 -1.87 6.68
N ALA A 89 4.38 -3.17 6.56
CA ALA A 89 4.99 -3.95 7.62
C ALA A 89 6.10 -4.85 7.10
N ASP A 90 7.10 -5.07 7.94
CA ASP A 90 8.23 -5.99 7.71
C ASP A 90 9.08 -5.61 6.48
N MET A 91 9.19 -4.31 6.22
CA MET A 91 9.96 -3.82 5.09
C MET A 91 11.43 -3.69 5.51
N SER A 92 12.25 -4.65 5.06
CA SER A 92 13.67 -4.76 5.39
C SER A 92 14.60 -4.04 4.40
N PHE A 93 14.07 -3.10 3.60
CA PHE A 93 14.87 -2.40 2.58
C PHE A 93 15.19 -0.98 3.03
N ASP A 94 16.34 -0.47 2.58
CA ASP A 94 16.75 0.90 2.83
C ASP A 94 15.79 1.84 2.10
N TRP A 95 15.01 2.60 2.87
CA TRP A 95 14.04 3.52 2.31
C TRP A 95 14.74 4.75 1.74
N HIS A 96 15.25 4.67 0.53
CA HIS A 96 15.87 5.83 -0.10
C HIS A 96 14.86 6.98 -0.29
N THR A 97 15.36 8.22 -0.26
CA THR A 97 14.59 9.46 -0.51
C THR A 97 13.67 9.37 -1.75
N VAL A 98 14.10 8.63 -2.78
CA VAL A 98 13.33 8.41 -4.02
C VAL A 98 12.02 7.66 -3.76
N SER A 99 12.01 6.66 -2.88
CA SER A 99 10.83 5.87 -2.54
C SER A 99 9.75 6.73 -1.87
N PHE A 100 10.15 7.72 -1.08
CA PHE A 100 9.21 8.66 -0.46
C PHE A 100 8.65 9.70 -1.42
N GLN A 101 9.43 10.16 -2.40
CA GLN A 101 8.93 11.04 -3.46
C GLN A 101 7.90 10.32 -4.35
N MET A 102 8.11 9.04 -4.63
CA MET A 102 7.14 8.23 -5.36
C MET A 102 5.84 8.07 -4.55
N LEU A 103 5.96 7.77 -3.26
CA LEU A 103 4.83 7.70 -2.35
C LEU A 103 4.05 9.01 -2.21
N ALA A 104 4.71 10.17 -2.34
CA ALA A 104 4.07 11.49 -2.29
C ALA A 104 2.98 11.68 -3.37
N GLN A 105 2.98 10.86 -4.42
CA GLN A 105 1.91 10.84 -5.43
C GLN A 105 0.56 10.42 -4.84
N LEU A 106 0.57 9.68 -3.73
CA LEU A 106 -0.62 9.22 -3.01
C LEU A 106 -1.13 10.33 -2.06
N THR A 107 -1.54 11.45 -2.64
CA THR A 107 -1.89 12.69 -1.92
C THR A 107 -3.10 12.59 -0.98
N LEU A 108 -3.91 11.53 -1.10
CA LEU A 108 -5.12 11.30 -0.31
C LEU A 108 -4.92 10.44 0.92
N ILE A 109 -3.69 9.97 1.18
CA ILE A 109 -3.38 9.17 2.37
C ILE A 109 -3.61 10.00 3.63
N LYS A 110 -4.52 9.51 4.48
CA LYS A 110 -4.84 10.07 5.79
C LYS A 110 -4.21 9.26 6.92
N ARG A 111 -4.06 7.97 6.71
CA ARG A 111 -3.46 7.05 7.67
C ARG A 111 -2.31 6.30 7.05
N LEU A 112 -1.16 6.36 7.71
CA LEU A 112 0.05 5.67 7.33
C LEU A 112 0.60 4.91 8.53
N THR A 113 0.80 3.60 8.35
CA THR A 113 1.39 2.74 9.37
C THR A 113 2.69 2.14 8.87
N PHE A 114 3.76 2.27 9.64
CA PHE A 114 5.00 1.53 9.48
C PHE A 114 5.19 0.58 10.65
N LEU A 115 5.27 -0.72 10.39
CA LEU A 115 5.48 -1.75 11.40
C LEU A 115 6.78 -2.51 11.08
N ARG A 116 7.76 -2.50 11.99
CA ARG A 116 9.03 -3.21 11.78
C ARG A 116 9.72 -2.79 10.47
N CYS A 117 9.74 -1.48 10.21
CA CYS A 117 10.47 -0.89 9.08
C CYS A 117 11.74 -0.18 9.60
N GLY A 118 12.80 -0.18 8.80
CA GLY A 118 14.01 0.60 9.05
C GLY A 118 14.05 1.85 8.18
N PHE A 119 14.29 3.01 8.76
CA PHE A 119 14.55 4.27 8.04
C PHE A 119 15.37 5.21 8.94
N THR A 120 15.91 6.29 8.40
CA THR A 120 16.57 7.34 9.16
C THR A 120 15.57 8.39 9.64
N LYS A 121 15.98 9.24 10.60
CA LYS A 121 15.14 10.37 11.06
C LYS A 121 14.83 11.39 9.95
N SER A 122 15.78 11.64 9.06
CA SER A 122 15.59 12.55 7.91
C SER A 122 14.57 11.97 6.92
N GLU A 123 14.62 10.66 6.69
CA GLU A 123 13.64 9.94 5.88
C GLU A 123 12.24 9.99 6.49
N LEU A 124 12.12 9.81 7.81
CA LEU A 124 10.84 9.97 8.52
C LEU A 124 10.25 11.38 8.33
N LEU A 125 11.08 12.42 8.39
CA LEU A 125 10.63 13.79 8.11
C LEU A 125 10.15 13.92 6.65
N GLY A 126 10.88 13.31 5.72
CA GLY A 126 10.51 13.24 4.31
C GLY A 126 9.15 12.59 4.08
N ILE A 127 8.84 11.50 4.79
CA ILE A 127 7.52 10.86 4.79
C ILE A 127 6.44 11.85 5.19
N VAL A 128 6.59 12.51 6.35
CA VAL A 128 5.56 13.42 6.86
C VAL A 128 5.29 14.57 5.88
N CYS A 129 6.35 15.09 5.26
CA CYS A 129 6.23 16.14 4.25
C CYS A 129 5.60 15.66 2.93
N ALA A 130 5.74 14.38 2.57
CA ALA A 130 5.22 13.80 1.33
C ALA A 130 3.70 13.61 1.32
N PHE A 131 3.05 13.52 2.49
CA PHE A 131 1.62 13.24 2.60
C PHE A 131 0.86 14.43 3.21
N PRO A 132 0.41 15.41 2.39
CA PRO A 132 -0.21 16.63 2.91
C PRO A 132 -1.56 16.41 3.62
N ALA A 133 -2.24 15.29 3.34
CA ALA A 133 -3.51 14.94 3.97
C ALA A 133 -3.37 14.01 5.19
N LEU A 134 -2.13 13.71 5.62
CA LEU A 134 -1.86 12.75 6.69
C LEU A 134 -2.34 13.27 8.04
N THR A 135 -3.24 12.53 8.69
CA THR A 135 -3.74 12.83 10.03
C THR A 135 -3.29 11.82 11.07
N ASP A 136 -3.08 10.57 10.65
CA ASP A 136 -2.67 9.46 11.51
C ASP A 136 -1.35 8.87 11.01
N LEU A 137 -0.24 9.08 11.73
CA LEU A 137 1.02 8.39 11.50
C LEU A 137 1.31 7.44 12.66
N THR A 138 1.46 6.15 12.36
CA THR A 138 1.82 5.14 13.34
C THR A 138 3.14 4.50 12.95
N VAL A 139 4.12 4.57 13.84
CA VAL A 139 5.43 3.91 13.66
C VAL A 139 5.64 2.95 14.82
N VAL A 140 5.77 1.66 14.53
CA VAL A 140 5.89 0.59 15.53
C VAL A 140 7.14 -0.22 15.26
N LYS A 141 7.95 -0.49 16.30
CA LYS A 141 9.19 -1.28 16.22
C LYS A 141 10.12 -0.76 15.11
N PHE A 142 10.43 0.53 15.20
CA PHE A 142 11.34 1.24 14.32
C PHE A 142 12.80 0.86 14.57
N THR A 143 13.56 0.65 13.49
CA THR A 143 15.02 0.53 13.52
C THR A 143 15.60 1.81 12.92
N ASP A 144 16.29 2.62 13.73
CA ASP A 144 17.02 3.78 13.20
C ASP A 144 18.23 3.25 12.42
N LEU A 145 18.20 3.42 11.10
CA LEU A 145 19.32 3.03 10.22
C LEU A 145 20.41 4.11 10.24
N SER A 146 20.65 4.73 11.41
CA SER A 146 21.62 5.81 11.56
C SER A 146 22.88 5.46 10.80
N GLU A 147 23.33 6.38 9.92
CA GLU A 147 24.60 6.27 9.22
C GLU A 147 25.69 6.14 10.31
N ASP A 148 26.02 4.91 10.68
CA ASP A 148 27.18 4.62 11.50
C ASP A 148 28.40 4.95 10.63
N GLY A 149 28.91 6.19 10.80
CA GLY A 149 30.28 6.62 10.55
C GLY A 149 30.91 6.30 9.20
#